data_AF-A0A9E2I2G9-F1
#
_entry.id   AF-A0A9E2I2G9-F1
#
_cell.length_a   1.000
_cell.length_b   1.000
_cell.length_c   1.000
_cell.angle_alpha   90.00
_cell.angle_beta   90.00
_cell.angle_gamma   90.00
#
_symmetry.space_group_name_H-M   'P 1'
#
loop_
_entity.id
_entity.type
_entity.pdbx_description
1 polymer ?
#
loop_
_entity_poly.entity_id
_entity_poly.type
_entity_poly.pdbx_seq_one_letter_code
_entity_poly.pdbx_strand_id
1 'polypeptide(L)'
;MGNPERHLGITTPWPDLFCCGDWVRHPSPAFFLERAAVTGIEAANGVLRARGLSEWPLLQPLGPEPFAGFLERVMQWGRRARRRGRKT
;
A
#
# COMPACT_ATOMS: atom_id res chain seq x y z
N MET A 1 -3.81 3.29 -6.02
CA MET A 1 -2.62 2.42 -6.11
C MET A 1 -1.70 2.88 -7.20
N GLY A 2 -0.38 2.88 -6.96
CA GLY A 2 0.62 3.07 -8.01
C GLY A 2 0.60 1.94 -9.05
N ASN A 3 1.12 2.20 -10.24
CA ASN A 3 1.34 1.16 -11.27
C ASN A 3 2.38 0.15 -10.73
N PRO A 4 2.07 -1.16 -10.67
CA PRO A 4 2.99 -2.18 -10.16
C PRO A 4 4.33 -2.24 -10.93
N GLU A 5 4.37 -1.87 -12.21
CA GLU A 5 5.63 -1.84 -12.96
C GLU A 5 6.50 -0.61 -12.66
N ARG A 6 5.93 0.40 -11.98
CA ARG A 6 6.63 1.66 -11.67
C ARG A 6 6.83 1.89 -10.19
N HIS A 7 6.31 1.00 -9.34
CA HIS A 7 6.35 1.14 -7.89
C HIS A 7 6.73 -0.20 -7.26
N LEU A 8 7.67 -0.16 -6.35
CA LEU A 8 8.13 -1.31 -5.58
C LEU A 8 6.96 -1.92 -4.79
N GLY A 9 6.80 -3.24 -4.89
CA GLY A 9 5.91 -4.02 -4.01
C GLY A 9 6.64 -4.48 -2.74
N ILE A 10 5.92 -5.17 -1.85
CA ILE A 10 6.52 -5.75 -0.64
C ILE A 10 7.39 -6.94 -1.01
N THR A 11 6.85 -7.87 -1.80
CA THR A 11 7.61 -8.95 -2.43
C THR A 11 8.47 -8.40 -3.55
N THR A 12 9.74 -8.78 -3.53
CA THR A 12 10.70 -8.45 -4.59
C THR A 12 11.02 -9.68 -5.43
N PRO A 13 11.64 -9.52 -6.61
CA PRO A 13 12.12 -10.64 -7.41
C PRO A 13 13.32 -11.39 -6.80
N TRP A 14 14.01 -10.79 -5.82
CA TRP A 14 15.18 -11.40 -5.21
C TRP A 14 14.78 -12.29 -4.04
N PRO A 15 15.32 -13.52 -3.95
CA PRO A 15 15.05 -14.41 -2.82
C PRO A 15 15.40 -13.75 -1.49
N ASP A 16 14.54 -13.96 -0.49
CA ASP A 16 14.69 -13.47 0.88
C ASP A 16 14.86 -11.94 1.04
N LEU A 17 14.57 -11.16 -0.01
CA LEU A 17 14.58 -9.70 0.02
C LEU A 17 13.15 -9.16 -0.07
N PHE A 18 12.75 -8.41 0.95
CA PHE A 18 11.43 -7.79 1.05
C PHE A 18 11.57 -6.29 1.25
N CYS A 19 10.54 -5.55 0.86
CA CYS A 19 10.51 -4.09 0.97
C CYS A 19 9.35 -3.63 1.84
N CYS A 20 9.59 -2.58 2.62
CA CYS A 20 8.58 -1.96 3.48
C CYS A 20 8.77 -0.44 3.52
N GLY A 21 7.81 0.25 4.12
CA GLY A 21 7.80 1.70 4.27
C GLY A 21 6.70 2.39 3.45
N ASP A 22 6.57 3.70 3.66
CA ASP A 22 5.44 4.49 3.14
C ASP A 22 5.38 4.55 1.60
N TRP A 23 6.53 4.39 0.96
CA TRP A 23 6.72 4.46 -0.49
C TRP A 23 6.47 3.13 -1.23
N VAL A 24 6.33 2.03 -0.49
CA VAL A 24 5.99 0.73 -1.08
C VAL A 24 4.52 0.71 -1.46
N ARG A 25 4.21 0.06 -2.58
CA ARG A 25 2.85 -0.07 -3.09
C ARG A 25 2.02 -0.96 -2.15
N HIS A 26 1.11 -0.35 -1.38
CA HIS A 26 0.26 -1.06 -0.41
C HIS A 26 -1.15 -0.44 -0.25
N PRO A 27 -2.22 -1.22 0.09
CA PRO A 27 -3.61 -0.77 0.30
C PRO A 27 -3.83 0.28 1.37
N SER A 28 -3.18 0.12 2.53
CA SER A 28 -3.22 1.11 3.61
C SER A 28 -2.81 2.48 3.06
N PRO A 29 -3.47 3.60 3.41
CA PRO A 29 -3.19 4.93 2.86
C PRO A 29 -1.76 5.44 3.15
N ALA A 30 -1.23 6.29 2.27
CA ALA A 30 0.13 6.88 2.41
C ALA A 30 0.10 8.07 3.38
N PHE A 31 1.28 8.48 3.90
CA PHE A 31 1.46 9.60 4.83
C PHE A 31 1.04 9.35 6.29
N PHE A 32 0.93 8.09 6.69
CA PHE A 32 0.71 7.71 8.08
C PHE A 32 1.82 6.76 8.55
N LEU A 33 2.28 6.93 9.79
CA LEU A 33 3.16 5.95 10.48
C LEU A 33 2.58 4.53 10.39
N GLU A 34 1.26 4.43 10.33
CA GLU A 34 0.52 3.19 10.14
C GLU A 34 0.97 2.40 8.90
N ARG A 35 1.16 3.04 7.74
CA ARG A 35 1.58 2.30 6.53
C ARG A 35 2.98 1.73 6.69
N ALA A 36 3.91 2.52 7.23
CA ALA A 36 5.26 2.03 7.47
C ALA A 36 5.26 0.83 8.43
N ALA A 37 4.43 0.87 9.49
CA ALA A 37 4.27 -0.24 10.42
C ALA A 37 3.64 -1.48 9.77
N VAL A 38 2.50 -1.33 9.08
CA VAL A 38 1.77 -2.43 8.42
C VAL A 38 2.64 -3.11 7.37
N THR A 39 3.27 -2.33 6.49
CA THR A 39 4.18 -2.90 5.47
C THR A 39 5.44 -3.51 6.07
N GLY A 40 5.91 -3.00 7.22
CA GLY A 40 7.01 -3.59 7.97
C GLY A 40 6.67 -4.97 8.52
N ILE A 41 5.49 -5.12 9.14
CA ILE A 41 4.99 -6.41 9.62
C ILE A 41 4.81 -7.38 8.44
N GLU A 42 4.25 -6.92 7.32
CA GLU A 42 4.05 -7.78 6.15
C GLU A 42 5.39 -8.24 5.52
N ALA A 43 6.38 -7.36 5.44
CA ALA A 43 7.73 -7.73 4.99
C ALA A 43 8.41 -8.72 5.96
N ALA A 44 8.27 -8.51 7.28
CA ALA A 44 8.77 -9.43 8.29
C ALA A 44 8.08 -10.81 8.19
N ASN A 45 6.78 -10.86 7.92
CA ASN A 45 6.05 -12.10 7.63
C ASN A 45 6.60 -12.80 6.38
N GLY A 46 7.01 -12.04 5.37
CA GLY A 46 7.74 -12.59 4.21
C GLY A 46 9.01 -13.33 4.62
N VAL A 47 9.81 -12.74 5.52
CA VAL A 47 11.01 -13.37 6.07
C VAL A 47 10.67 -14.63 6.88
N LEU A 48 9.66 -14.56 7.75
CA LEU A 48 9.21 -15.71 8.57
C LEU A 48 8.75 -16.88 7.67
N ARG A 49 7.94 -16.58 6.65
CA ARG A 49 7.44 -17.55 5.67
C ARG A 49 8.58 -18.22 4.90
N ALA A 50 9.58 -17.46 4.48
CA ALA A 50 10.76 -17.99 3.80
C ALA A 50 11.57 -18.97 4.69
N ARG A 51 11.43 -18.85 6.01
CA ARG A 51 12.07 -19.72 7.01
C ARG A 51 11.14 -20.81 7.56
N GLY A 52 9.92 -20.94 7.04
CA GLY A 52 8.93 -21.90 7.55
C GLY A 52 8.45 -21.61 8.97
N LEU A 53 8.51 -20.35 9.41
CA LEU A 53 8.07 -19.89 10.72
C LEU A 53 6.65 -19.29 10.65
N SER A 54 5.95 -19.30 11.78
CA SER A 54 4.60 -18.71 11.90
C SER A 54 4.62 -17.19 11.70
N GLU A 55 3.67 -16.69 10.93
CA GLU A 55 3.50 -15.26 10.65
C GLU A 55 2.80 -14.51 11.79
N TRP A 56 3.04 -13.20 11.88
CA TRP A 56 2.32 -12.31 12.79
C TRP A 56 1.04 -11.77 12.13
N PRO A 57 -0.10 -11.75 12.83
CA PRO A 57 -1.36 -11.29 12.24
C PRO A 57 -1.30 -9.79 11.88
N LEU A 58 -1.80 -9.46 10.69
CA LEU A 58 -2.04 -8.09 10.24
C LEU A 58 -3.49 -7.68 10.53
N LEU A 59 -3.66 -6.53 11.17
CA LEU A 59 -4.96 -5.91 11.34
C LEU A 59 -5.33 -5.19 10.05
N GLN A 60 -6.57 -5.40 9.59
CA GLN A 60 -7.08 -4.65 8.47
C GLN A 60 -7.37 -3.21 8.91
N PRO A 61 -6.99 -2.20 8.09
CA PRO A 61 -7.34 -0.83 8.40
C PRO A 61 -8.87 -0.68 8.40
N LEU A 62 -9.36 0.15 9.30
CA LEU A 62 -10.77 0.53 9.29
C LEU A 62 -11.10 1.25 7.98
N GLY A 63 -12.28 0.94 7.43
CA GLY A 63 -12.78 1.64 6.26
C GLY A 63 -12.97 3.14 6.55
N PRO A 64 -12.90 4.01 5.53
CA PRO A 64 -13.17 5.42 5.73
C PRO A 64 -14.62 5.63 6.15
N GLU A 65 -14.84 6.53 7.10
CA GLU A 65 -16.17 6.99 7.49
C GLU A 65 -16.97 7.49 6.28
N PRO A 66 -18.31 7.35 6.23
CA PRO A 66 -19.11 7.59 5.03
C PRO A 66 -18.86 8.97 4.38
N PHE A 67 -18.75 10.01 5.20
CA PHE A 67 -18.45 11.37 4.73
C PHE A 67 -17.04 11.50 4.17
N ALA A 68 -16.03 10.96 4.87
CA ALA A 68 -14.65 10.96 4.40
C ALA A 68 -14.50 10.18 3.08
N GLY A 69 -15.14 9.01 2.98
CA GLY A 69 -15.14 8.19 1.76
C GLY A 69 -15.91 8.85 0.60
N PHE A 70 -16.92 9.68 0.88
CA PHE A 70 -17.55 10.53 -0.14
C PHE A 70 -16.58 11.59 -0.66
N LEU A 71 -15.94 12.36 0.23
CA LEU A 71 -14.97 13.39 -0.15
C LEU A 71 -13.80 12.80 -0.94
N GLU A 72 -13.27 11.65 -0.51
CA GLU A 72 -12.20 10.97 -1.22
C GLU A 72 -12.59 10.63 -2.66
N ARG A 73 -13.81 10.10 -2.86
CA ARG A 73 -14.33 9.77 -4.20
C ARG A 73 -14.43 11.00 -5.10
N VAL A 74 -14.94 12.12 -4.58
CA VAL A 74 -15.00 13.40 -5.31
C VAL A 74 -13.60 13.87 -5.71
N MET A 75 -12.64 13.85 -4.77
CA MET A 75 -11.25 14.25 -5.04
C MET A 75 -10.57 13.32 -6.06
N GLN A 76 -10.79 12.00 -5.97
CA GLN A 76 -10.25 11.04 -6.93
C GLN A 76 -10.84 11.27 -8.32
N TRP A 77 -12.14 11.54 -8.43
CA TRP A 77 -12.81 11.85 -9.70
C TRP A 77 -12.23 13.12 -10.34
N GLY A 78 -12.11 14.22 -9.59
CA GLY A 78 -11.51 15.46 -10.08
C GLY A 78 -10.05 15.27 -10.55
N ARG A 79 -9.25 14.51 -9.80
CA ARG A 79 -7.86 14.15 -10.20
C ARG A 79 -7.82 13.36 -11.51
N ARG A 80 -8.76 12.43 -11.73
CA ARG A 80 -8.83 11.63 -12.97
C ARG A 80 -9.23 12.51 -14.16
N ALA A 81 -10.23 13.39 -14.00
CA ALA A 81 -10.66 14.32 -15.04
C ALA A 81 -9.51 15.23 -15.50
N ARG A 82 -8.79 15.85 -14.55
CA ARG A 82 -7.65 16.72 -14.85
C ARG A 82 -6.48 15.99 -15.54
N ARG A 83 -6.21 14.74 -15.18
CA ARG A 83 -5.17 13.92 -15.85
C ARG A 83 -5.54 13.57 -17.30
N ARG A 84 -6.83 13.39 -17.60
CA ARG A 84 -7.31 13.14 -18.97
C ARG A 84 -7.15 14.37 -19.85
N GLY A 85 -7.51 15.55 -19.34
CA GLY A 85 -7.34 16.82 -20.07
C GLY A 85 -5.90 17.28 -20.27
N ARG A 86 -4.91 16.67 -19.59
CA ARG A 86 -3.47 16.98 -19.74
C ARG A 86 -2.73 16.04 -20.70
N LYS A 87 -3.44 15.07 -21.30
CA LYS A 87 -2.93 14.15 -22.34
C LYS A 87 -3.33 14.58 -23.75
N THR A 88 -3.96 15.75 -23.88
CA THR A 88 -4.18 16.48 -25.14
C THR A 88 -3.16 17.62 -25.18
#